data_AF-A0A524K433-F1
#
_entry.id   AF-A0A524K433-F1
#
_cell.length_a   1.000
_cell.length_b   1.000
_cell.length_c   1.000
_cell.angle_alpha   90.00
_cell.angle_beta   90.00
_cell.angle_gamma   90.00
#
_symmetry.space_group_name_H-M   'P 1'
#
loop_
_entity.id
_entity.type
_entity.pdbx_description
1 polymer ?
#
loop_
_entity_poly.entity_id
_entity_poly.type
_entity_poly.pdbx_seq_one_letter_code
_entity_poly.pdbx_strand_id
1 'polypeptide(L)'
;EAVRNSNDILTSTTVETFETGDVAGSDSLRQLTQTETAYERIEKGRRELSTEMLAIARQLAPQYGIEILDVIPRQIRYSEELTESVYNRMIKERNQIAQAFRSYGEGKKAEWLGKQENEQRSILSVAYATAETIKGEADATATRIYADAYGRDRSFFDFWRSIESYRQTMPKFTKTLSTDMDYFKYLYGPKGR
;
A
#
# COMPACT_ATOMS: atom_id res chain seq x y z
N GLU A 1 -43.92 9.42 6.52
CA GLU A 1 -45.13 8.58 6.48
C GLU A 1 -45.18 7.60 5.29
N ALA A 2 -44.08 7.44 4.56
CA ALA A 2 -43.87 6.27 3.71
C ALA A 2 -43.03 5.24 4.47
N VAL A 3 -43.14 3.98 4.07
CA VAL A 3 -42.40 2.80 4.53
C VAL A 3 -43.09 2.02 5.66
N ARG A 4 -43.31 0.72 5.35
CA ARG A 4 -43.96 -0.36 6.11
C ARG A 4 -45.40 -0.71 5.70
N ASN A 5 -45.71 -0.54 4.43
CA ASN A 5 -46.86 -1.22 3.85
C ASN A 5 -46.57 -1.78 2.47
N SER A 6 -45.42 -2.42 2.28
CA SER A 6 -45.24 -3.37 1.17
C SER A 6 -43.97 -4.16 1.38
N ASN A 7 -43.94 -5.34 0.76
CA ASN A 7 -42.83 -6.28 0.66
C ASN A 7 -41.60 -5.71 -0.09
N ASP A 8 -41.35 -4.39 -0.06
CA ASP A 8 -40.30 -3.71 -0.83
C ASP A 8 -38.89 -4.09 -0.37
N ILE A 9 -38.75 -4.67 0.83
CA ILE A 9 -37.48 -5.23 1.31
C ILE A 9 -37.05 -6.44 0.44
N LEU A 10 -37.99 -7.16 -0.18
CA LEU A 10 -37.71 -8.29 -1.07
C LEU A 10 -37.20 -7.86 -2.45
N THR A 11 -37.44 -6.61 -2.86
CA THR A 11 -36.98 -6.07 -4.15
C THR A 11 -35.71 -5.24 -4.03
N SER A 12 -35.37 -4.73 -2.85
CA SER A 12 -34.13 -4.02 -2.60
C SER A 12 -32.95 -4.99 -2.43
N THR A 13 -32.40 -5.48 -3.53
CA THR A 13 -31.05 -6.07 -3.52
C THR A 13 -30.06 -4.93 -3.26
N THR A 14 -29.69 -4.75 -2.00
CA THR A 14 -28.69 -3.76 -1.62
C THR A 14 -27.33 -4.35 -1.93
N VAL A 15 -26.86 -4.19 -3.17
CA VAL A 15 -25.48 -4.53 -3.52
C VAL A 15 -24.60 -3.42 -2.95
N GLU A 16 -23.87 -3.71 -1.87
CA GLU A 16 -22.82 -2.80 -1.40
C GLU A 16 -21.73 -2.75 -2.48
N THR A 17 -21.81 -1.76 -3.38
CA THR A 17 -20.78 -1.51 -4.39
C THR A 17 -19.60 -0.82 -3.73
N PHE A 18 -18.52 -1.56 -3.55
CA PHE A 18 -17.24 -1.00 -3.11
C PHE A 18 -16.44 -0.54 -4.33
N GLU A 19 -16.14 0.76 -4.40
CA GLU A 19 -15.21 1.31 -5.38
C GLU A 19 -13.77 1.05 -4.92
N THR A 20 -13.18 -0.03 -5.44
CA THR A 20 -11.72 -0.18 -5.45
C THR A 20 -11.24 0.36 -6.79
N GLY A 21 -10.28 1.30 -6.79
CA GLY A 21 -9.73 1.92 -8.02
C GLY A 21 -8.99 0.97 -8.97
N ASP A 22 -9.07 -0.34 -8.75
CA ASP A 22 -8.44 -1.40 -9.52
C ASP A 22 -9.51 -2.46 -9.89
N VAL A 23 -9.90 -2.48 -11.17
CA VAL A 23 -11.02 -3.29 -11.70
C VAL A 23 -10.76 -4.79 -11.55
N ALA A 24 -9.55 -5.27 -11.82
CA ALA A 24 -9.22 -6.70 -11.79
C ALA A 24 -9.23 -7.29 -10.37
N GLY A 25 -8.75 -6.54 -9.38
CA GLY A 25 -8.78 -6.96 -7.99
C GLY A 25 -10.19 -6.90 -7.38
N SER A 26 -10.98 -5.92 -7.82
CA SER A 26 -12.35 -5.72 -7.32
C SER A 26 -13.27 -6.92 -7.57
N ASP A 27 -13.12 -7.63 -8.69
CA ASP A 27 -14.00 -8.76 -9.01
C ASP A 27 -13.69 -9.99 -8.15
N SER A 28 -12.40 -10.26 -7.90
CA SER A 28 -12.00 -11.34 -6.98
C SER A 28 -12.45 -11.07 -5.53
N LEU A 29 -12.37 -9.81 -5.10
CA LEU A 29 -12.78 -9.39 -3.75
C LEU A 29 -14.31 -9.40 -3.62
N ARG A 30 -15.03 -8.94 -4.64
CA ARG A 30 -16.50 -9.03 -4.72
C ARG A 30 -17.00 -10.47 -4.57
N GLN A 31 -16.36 -11.42 -5.26
CA GLN A 31 -16.72 -12.82 -5.18
C GLN A 31 -16.49 -13.42 -3.79
N LEU A 32 -15.45 -12.98 -3.08
CA LEU A 32 -15.16 -13.39 -1.70
C LEU A 32 -16.13 -12.75 -0.67
N THR A 33 -16.76 -11.63 -1.02
CA THR A 33 -17.67 -10.88 -0.14
C THR A 33 -19.15 -11.06 -0.47
N GLN A 34 -19.50 -11.74 -1.58
CA GLN A 34 -20.88 -12.07 -1.91
C GLN A 34 -21.31 -13.30 -1.10
N THR A 35 -22.04 -13.04 -0.03
CA THR A 35 -22.78 -14.08 0.70
C THR A 35 -24.22 -14.07 0.22
N GLU A 36 -24.69 -15.16 -0.41
CA GLU A 36 -26.11 -15.34 -0.68
C GLU A 36 -26.85 -15.60 0.63
N THR A 37 -27.43 -14.57 1.23
CA THR A 37 -28.37 -14.75 2.34
C THR A 37 -29.71 -15.21 1.76
N ALA A 38 -29.96 -16.51 1.80
CA ALA A 38 -31.28 -17.07 1.52
C ALA A 38 -32.24 -16.69 2.64
N TYR A 39 -33.06 -15.67 2.41
CA TYR A 39 -34.21 -15.38 3.27
C TYR A 39 -35.29 -16.44 3.01
N GLU A 40 -35.92 -16.95 4.07
CA GLU A 40 -37.12 -17.77 3.88
C GLU A 40 -38.19 -16.94 3.16
N ARG A 41 -38.82 -17.57 2.17
CA ARG A 41 -39.84 -16.91 1.36
C ARG A 41 -41.07 -16.68 2.23
N ILE A 42 -41.33 -15.42 2.54
CA ILE A 42 -42.56 -15.02 3.23
C ILE A 42 -43.71 -15.12 2.24
N GLU A 43 -44.53 -16.17 2.36
CA GLU A 43 -45.66 -16.41 1.45
C GLU A 43 -46.85 -15.50 1.74
N LYS A 44 -47.12 -15.19 3.01
CA LYS A 44 -48.27 -14.39 3.45
C LYS A 44 -47.83 -13.10 4.14
N GLY A 45 -48.32 -11.97 3.63
CA GLY A 45 -48.07 -10.66 4.23
C GLY A 45 -48.95 -10.37 5.44
N ARG A 46 -48.62 -9.32 6.20
CA ARG A 46 -49.41 -8.86 7.36
C ARG A 46 -50.90 -8.68 7.05
N ARG A 47 -51.21 -8.20 5.85
CA ARG A 47 -52.58 -7.87 5.41
C ARG A 47 -53.43 -9.11 5.18
N GLU A 48 -52.84 -10.15 4.60
CA GLU A 48 -53.51 -11.44 4.41
C GLU A 48 -53.70 -12.16 5.75
N LEU A 49 -52.69 -12.10 6.64
CA LEU A 49 -52.80 -12.63 7.99
C LEU A 49 -53.90 -11.94 8.81
N SER A 50 -54.03 -10.61 8.74
CA SER A 50 -55.11 -9.89 9.43
C SER A 50 -56.49 -10.29 8.92
N THR A 51 -56.65 -10.51 7.60
CA THR A 51 -57.94 -10.94 7.03
C THR A 51 -58.31 -12.36 7.45
N GLU A 52 -57.34 -13.28 7.53
CA GLU A 52 -57.57 -14.65 8.02
C GLU A 52 -57.94 -14.66 9.51
N MET A 53 -57.21 -13.91 10.34
CA MET A 53 -57.51 -13.78 11.77
C MET A 53 -58.90 -13.19 12.01
N LEU A 54 -59.29 -12.19 11.23
CA LEU A 54 -60.61 -11.56 11.32
C LEU A 54 -61.73 -12.51 10.89
N ALA A 55 -61.52 -13.34 9.87
CA ALA A 55 -62.49 -14.34 9.44
C ALA A 55 -62.76 -15.37 10.56
N ILE A 56 -61.70 -15.86 11.21
CA ILE A 56 -61.80 -16.78 12.36
C ILE A 56 -62.50 -16.10 13.54
N ALA A 57 -62.13 -14.85 13.85
CA ALA A 57 -62.67 -14.12 14.97
C ALA A 57 -64.17 -13.81 14.80
N ARG A 58 -64.62 -13.46 13.58
CA ARG A 58 -66.04 -13.22 13.26
C ARG A 58 -66.92 -14.46 13.40
N GLN A 59 -66.36 -15.65 13.25
CA GLN A 59 -67.12 -16.90 13.44
C GLN A 59 -67.39 -17.19 14.92
N LEU A 60 -66.48 -16.77 15.82
CA LEU A 60 -66.58 -16.99 17.26
C LEU A 60 -67.34 -15.86 17.99
N ALA A 61 -67.23 -14.62 17.52
CA ALA A 61 -67.75 -13.43 18.20
C ALA A 61 -69.28 -13.40 18.48
N PRO A 62 -70.16 -13.96 17.62
CA PRO A 62 -71.61 -13.98 17.85
C PRO A 62 -72.02 -14.75 19.11
N GLN A 63 -71.20 -15.71 19.55
CA GLN A 63 -71.47 -16.50 20.78
C GLN A 63 -71.38 -15.65 22.05
N TYR A 64 -70.70 -14.50 21.98
CA TYR A 64 -70.51 -13.58 23.11
C TYR A 64 -71.27 -12.25 22.93
N GLY A 65 -72.04 -12.09 21.84
CA GLY A 65 -72.80 -10.87 21.55
C GLY A 65 -71.95 -9.66 21.17
N ILE A 66 -70.72 -9.88 20.67
CA ILE A 66 -69.76 -8.83 20.33
C ILE A 66 -69.51 -8.86 18.81
N GLU A 67 -69.34 -7.69 18.18
CA GLU A 67 -68.95 -7.55 16.78
C GLU A 67 -67.48 -7.09 16.65
N ILE A 68 -66.69 -7.82 15.85
CA ILE A 68 -65.27 -7.51 15.63
C ILE A 68 -65.12 -6.82 14.26
N LEU A 69 -64.75 -5.54 14.31
CA LEU A 69 -64.56 -4.68 13.14
C LEU A 69 -63.23 -4.95 12.42
N ASP A 70 -62.12 -4.98 13.18
CA ASP A 70 -60.77 -5.16 12.63
C ASP A 70 -59.81 -5.89 13.60
N VAL A 71 -58.85 -6.63 13.08
CA VAL A 71 -57.79 -7.33 13.83
C VAL A 71 -56.43 -7.02 13.22
N ILE A 72 -55.60 -6.27 13.94
CA ILE A 72 -54.27 -5.85 13.48
C ILE A 72 -53.20 -6.39 14.43
N PRO A 73 -52.22 -7.17 13.94
CA PRO A 73 -51.06 -7.57 14.74
C PRO A 73 -50.23 -6.35 15.14
N ARG A 74 -50.07 -6.10 16.45
CA ARG A 74 -49.31 -4.96 16.97
C ARG A 74 -47.79 -5.15 16.86
N GLN A 75 -47.29 -6.33 17.24
CA GLN A 75 -45.86 -6.65 17.18
C GLN A 75 -45.66 -8.17 17.04
N ILE A 76 -44.73 -8.57 16.18
CA ILE A 76 -44.19 -9.93 16.13
C ILE A 76 -42.81 -9.86 16.77
N ARG A 77 -42.56 -10.68 17.80
CA ARG A 77 -41.26 -10.80 18.46
C ARG A 77 -40.66 -12.16 18.11
N TYR A 78 -39.38 -12.17 17.78
CA TYR A 78 -38.61 -13.39 17.68
C TYR A 78 -38.10 -13.80 19.06
N SER A 79 -37.79 -15.09 19.25
CA SER A 79 -37.12 -15.55 20.47
C SER A 79 -35.79 -14.81 20.65
N GLU A 80 -35.41 -14.50 21.89
CA GLU A 80 -34.14 -13.84 22.19
C GLU A 80 -32.95 -14.68 21.70
N GLU A 81 -33.04 -16.00 21.82
CA GLU A 81 -32.04 -16.96 21.32
C GLU A 81 -31.83 -16.86 19.80
N LEU A 82 -32.93 -16.74 19.02
CA LEU A 82 -32.84 -16.57 17.57
C LEU A 82 -32.21 -15.23 17.19
N THR A 83 -32.54 -14.18 17.96
CA THR A 83 -32.01 -12.82 17.73
C THR A 83 -30.50 -12.78 17.96
N GLU A 84 -30.02 -13.39 19.04
CA GLU A 84 -28.59 -13.48 19.36
C GLU A 84 -27.83 -14.30 18.30
N SER A 85 -28.38 -15.43 17.86
CA SER A 85 -27.79 -16.28 16.82
C SER A 85 -27.59 -15.53 15.50
N VAL A 86 -28.61 -14.78 15.06
CA VAL A 86 -28.53 -13.97 13.84
C VAL A 86 -27.52 -12.83 13.99
N TYR A 87 -27.51 -12.14 15.13
CA TYR A 87 -26.56 -11.06 15.38
C TYR A 87 -25.11 -11.56 15.38
N ASN A 88 -24.85 -12.69 16.04
CA ASN A 88 -23.53 -13.33 16.03
C ASN A 88 -23.10 -13.77 14.63
N ARG A 89 -24.03 -14.28 13.80
CA ARG A 89 -23.76 -14.59 12.40
C ARG A 89 -23.40 -13.33 11.61
N MET A 90 -24.15 -12.25 11.76
CA MET A 90 -23.87 -10.96 11.09
C MET A 90 -22.51 -10.38 11.49
N ILE A 91 -22.15 -10.45 12.79
CA ILE A 91 -20.84 -10.00 13.27
C ILE A 91 -19.72 -10.83 12.63
N LYS A 92 -19.85 -12.15 12.62
CA LYS A 92 -18.85 -13.05 12.01
C LYS A 92 -18.66 -12.74 10.53
N GLU A 93 -19.76 -12.55 9.81
CA GLU A 93 -19.75 -12.19 8.40
C GLU A 93 -19.08 -10.83 8.15
N ARG A 94 -19.44 -9.80 8.90
CA ARG A 94 -18.77 -8.48 8.81
C ARG A 94 -17.28 -8.56 9.14
N ASN A 95 -16.90 -9.35 10.15
CA ASN A 95 -15.50 -9.56 10.49
C ASN A 95 -14.74 -10.31 9.38
N GLN A 96 -15.36 -11.30 8.74
CA GLN A 96 -14.78 -12.02 7.61
C GLN A 96 -14.54 -11.10 6.41
N ILE A 97 -15.54 -10.28 6.05
CA ILE A 97 -15.41 -9.27 4.99
C ILE A 97 -14.28 -8.29 5.33
N ALA A 98 -14.25 -7.74 6.55
CA ALA A 98 -13.20 -6.83 6.98
C ALA A 98 -11.81 -7.48 6.93
N GLN A 99 -11.68 -8.75 7.32
CA GLN A 99 -10.43 -9.48 7.27
C GLN A 99 -9.96 -9.72 5.83
N ALA A 100 -10.87 -10.03 4.90
CA ALA A 100 -10.56 -10.16 3.48
C ALA A 100 -10.03 -8.84 2.92
N PHE A 101 -10.66 -7.70 3.23
CA PHE A 101 -10.18 -6.38 2.84
C PHE A 101 -8.81 -6.03 3.41
N ARG A 102 -8.56 -6.30 4.70
CA ARG A 102 -7.25 -6.07 5.32
C ARG A 102 -6.16 -6.90 4.63
N SER A 103 -6.42 -8.20 4.45
CA SER A 103 -5.47 -9.13 3.83
C SER A 103 -5.15 -8.72 2.39
N TYR A 104 -6.17 -8.30 1.63
CA TYR A 104 -5.99 -7.80 0.27
C TYR A 104 -5.14 -6.51 0.25
N GLY A 105 -5.44 -5.56 1.13
CA GLY A 105 -4.68 -4.31 1.25
C GLY A 105 -3.22 -4.53 1.65
N GLU A 106 -2.96 -5.44 2.57
CA GLU A 106 -1.61 -5.85 2.97
C GLU A 106 -0.85 -6.50 1.82
N GLY A 107 -1.50 -7.39 1.06
CA GLY A 107 -0.94 -8.02 -0.14
C GLY A 107 -0.54 -6.98 -1.19
N LYS A 108 -1.44 -6.05 -1.51
CA LYS A 108 -1.16 -4.97 -2.48
C LYS A 108 -0.05 -4.04 -2.00
N LYS A 109 -0.03 -3.69 -0.71
CA LYS A 109 1.06 -2.89 -0.14
C LYS A 109 2.41 -3.58 -0.31
N ALA A 110 2.49 -4.88 0.01
CA ALA A 110 3.73 -5.65 -0.13
C ALA A 110 4.19 -5.75 -1.60
N GLU A 111 3.26 -5.94 -2.54
CA GLU A 111 3.53 -5.95 -3.98
C GLU A 111 4.18 -4.63 -4.44
N TRP A 112 3.56 -3.49 -4.10
CA TRP A 112 4.07 -2.17 -4.48
C TRP A 112 5.42 -1.85 -3.85
N LEU A 113 5.59 -2.20 -2.57
CA LEU A 113 6.84 -1.95 -1.85
C LEU A 113 7.98 -2.78 -2.44
N GLY A 114 7.73 -4.05 -2.77
CA GLY A 114 8.71 -4.91 -3.45
C GLY A 114 9.08 -4.39 -4.84
N LYS A 115 8.11 -3.89 -5.62
CA LYS A 115 8.37 -3.26 -6.92
C LYS A 115 9.22 -2.00 -6.77
N GLN A 116 8.87 -1.12 -5.83
CA GLN A 116 9.60 0.11 -5.56
C GLN A 116 11.05 -0.16 -5.15
N GLU A 117 11.29 -1.13 -4.25
CA GLU A 117 12.64 -1.48 -3.80
C GLU A 117 13.48 -2.03 -4.95
N ASN A 118 12.91 -2.92 -5.76
CA ASN A 118 13.61 -3.47 -6.94
C ASN A 118 13.96 -2.38 -7.96
N GLU A 119 13.03 -1.46 -8.22
CA GLU A 119 13.26 -0.34 -9.15
C GLU A 119 14.34 0.61 -8.61
N GLN A 120 14.28 0.98 -7.33
CA GLN A 120 15.31 1.78 -6.68
C GLN A 120 16.69 1.10 -6.79
N ARG A 121 16.77 -0.19 -6.48
CA ARG A 121 18.02 -0.95 -6.55
C ARG A 121 18.57 -1.00 -7.97
N SER A 122 17.71 -1.20 -8.96
CA SER A 122 18.09 -1.19 -10.38
C SER A 122 18.66 0.16 -10.80
N ILE A 123 17.96 1.26 -10.49
CA ILE A 123 18.40 2.62 -10.81
C ILE A 123 19.74 2.93 -10.17
N LEU A 124 19.92 2.62 -8.88
CA LEU A 124 21.18 2.85 -8.17
C LEU A 124 22.31 2.02 -8.75
N SER A 125 22.05 0.75 -9.11
CA SER A 125 23.06 -0.13 -9.71
C SER A 125 23.51 0.38 -11.08
N VAL A 126 22.57 0.82 -11.93
CA VAL A 126 22.88 1.40 -13.24
C VAL A 126 23.66 2.71 -13.06
N ALA A 127 23.22 3.60 -12.16
CA ALA A 127 23.91 4.85 -11.88
C ALA A 127 25.33 4.64 -11.35
N TYR A 128 25.54 3.62 -10.50
CA TYR A 128 26.86 3.27 -9.99
C TYR A 128 27.75 2.71 -11.10
N ALA A 129 27.23 1.81 -11.93
CA ALA A 129 27.97 1.23 -13.05
C ALA A 129 28.40 2.31 -14.07
N THR A 130 27.52 3.25 -14.40
CA THR A 130 27.84 4.37 -15.30
C THR A 130 28.86 5.32 -14.68
N ALA A 131 28.74 5.63 -13.39
CA ALA A 131 29.74 6.45 -12.69
C ALA A 131 31.13 5.81 -12.72
N GLU A 132 31.23 4.51 -12.45
CA GLU A 132 32.50 3.79 -12.42
C GLU A 132 33.13 3.66 -13.81
N THR A 133 32.33 3.47 -14.86
CA THR A 133 32.83 3.48 -16.25
C THR A 133 33.38 4.84 -16.65
N ILE A 134 32.66 5.92 -16.38
CA ILE A 134 33.13 7.29 -16.66
C ILE A 134 34.43 7.58 -15.90
N LYS A 135 34.49 7.18 -14.63
CA LYS A 135 35.70 7.37 -13.81
C LYS A 135 36.88 6.56 -14.36
N GLY A 136 36.65 5.30 -14.76
CA GLY A 136 37.66 4.45 -15.38
C GLY A 136 38.20 5.04 -16.69
N GLU A 137 37.33 5.57 -17.55
CA GLU A 137 37.73 6.25 -18.79
C GLU A 137 38.52 7.52 -18.53
N ALA A 138 38.11 8.32 -17.54
CA ALA A 138 38.82 9.52 -17.12
C ALA A 138 40.20 9.19 -16.55
N ASP A 139 40.31 8.19 -15.68
CA ASP A 139 41.57 7.75 -15.07
C ASP A 139 42.53 7.16 -16.12
N ALA A 140 42.02 6.38 -17.08
CA ALA A 140 42.80 5.88 -18.21
C ALA A 140 43.33 7.03 -19.09
N THR A 141 42.49 8.02 -19.38
CA THR A 141 42.87 9.20 -20.16
C THR A 141 43.91 10.04 -19.43
N ALA A 142 43.72 10.28 -18.13
CA ALA A 142 44.67 11.00 -17.29
C ALA A 142 46.02 10.27 -17.24
N THR A 143 46.02 8.96 -17.01
CA THR A 143 47.23 8.13 -16.97
C THR A 143 47.99 8.19 -18.29
N ARG A 144 47.29 8.12 -19.42
CA ARG A 144 47.90 8.28 -20.75
C ARG A 144 48.57 9.64 -20.92
N ILE A 145 47.89 10.73 -20.56
CA ILE A 145 48.46 12.09 -20.64
C ILE A 145 49.69 12.20 -19.73
N TYR A 146 49.65 11.63 -18.52
CA TYR A 146 50.80 11.61 -17.62
C TYR A 146 51.98 10.83 -18.19
N ALA A 147 51.73 9.66 -18.79
CA ALA A 147 52.76 8.87 -19.45
C ALA A 147 53.38 9.62 -20.65
N ASP A 148 52.55 10.26 -21.48
CA ASP A 148 52.99 11.07 -22.62
C ASP A 148 53.85 12.26 -22.16
N ALA A 149 53.46 12.94 -21.08
CA ALA A 149 54.21 14.06 -20.50
C ALA A 149 55.56 13.61 -19.91
N TYR A 150 55.57 12.49 -19.18
CA TYR A 150 56.77 11.89 -18.63
C TYR A 150 57.75 11.45 -19.72
N GLY A 151 57.25 10.92 -20.83
CA GLY A 151 58.05 10.50 -21.99
C GLY A 151 58.71 11.66 -22.75
N ARG A 152 58.16 12.88 -22.67
CA ARG A 152 58.72 14.07 -23.33
C ARG A 152 59.96 14.61 -22.62
N ASP A 153 59.88 14.80 -21.30
CA ASP A 153 61.02 15.17 -20.46
C ASP A 153 60.79 14.74 -19.02
N ARG A 154 61.46 13.65 -18.64
CA ARG A 154 61.40 13.08 -17.29
C ARG A 154 61.87 14.06 -16.22
N SER A 155 62.93 14.82 -16.49
CA SER A 155 63.54 15.71 -15.49
C SER A 155 62.66 16.91 -15.16
N PHE A 156 61.98 17.46 -16.18
CA PHE A 156 61.04 18.56 -15.99
C PHE A 156 59.74 18.09 -15.32
N PHE A 157 59.25 16.89 -15.66
CA PHE A 157 58.06 16.31 -15.05
C PHE A 157 58.24 16.09 -13.54
N ASP A 158 59.34 15.47 -13.13
CA ASP A 158 59.64 15.18 -11.72
C ASP A 158 59.74 16.48 -10.89
N PHE A 159 60.36 17.52 -11.47
CA PHE A 159 60.42 18.86 -10.85
C PHE A 159 59.04 19.49 -10.71
N TRP A 160 58.26 19.57 -11.81
CA TRP A 160 56.93 20.19 -11.81
C TRP A 160 55.97 19.49 -10.85
N ARG A 161 56.00 18.15 -10.80
CA ARG A 161 55.17 17.36 -9.89
C ARG A 161 55.53 17.60 -8.43
N SER A 162 56.82 17.75 -8.13
CA SER A 162 57.30 18.08 -6.78
C SER A 162 56.78 19.45 -6.32
N ILE A 163 56.88 20.48 -7.18
CA ILE A 163 56.38 21.84 -6.90
C ILE A 163 54.86 21.85 -6.70
N GLU A 164 54.10 21.16 -7.56
CA GLU A 164 52.65 21.05 -7.42
C GLU A 164 52.26 20.32 -6.13
N SER A 165 53.02 19.27 -5.76
CA SER A 165 52.82 18.59 -4.49
C SER A 165 53.09 19.51 -3.29
N TYR A 166 54.13 20.34 -3.33
CA TYR A 166 54.40 21.33 -2.27
C TYR A 166 53.24 22.32 -2.16
N ARG A 167 52.73 22.83 -3.28
CA ARG A 167 51.60 23.77 -3.29
C ARG A 167 50.36 23.21 -2.58
N GLN A 168 50.10 21.91 -2.71
CA GLN A 168 48.93 21.27 -2.12
C GLN A 168 49.12 20.87 -0.64
N THR A 169 50.33 20.46 -0.24
CA THR A 169 50.60 19.94 1.11
C THR A 169 51.01 21.02 2.10
N MET A 170 51.65 22.09 1.63
CA MET A 170 52.23 23.15 2.47
C MET A 170 51.21 24.01 3.24
N PRO A 171 49.99 24.29 2.74
CA PRO A 171 49.00 25.07 3.50
C PRO A 171 48.38 24.33 4.70
N LYS A 172 48.47 22.99 4.74
CA LYS A 172 47.74 22.15 5.71
C LYS A 172 48.53 21.78 6.97
N PHE A 173 49.81 22.14 7.07
CA PHE A 173 50.67 21.69 8.16
C PHE A 173 51.45 22.85 8.82
N THR A 174 51.32 22.98 10.14
CA THR A 174 52.28 23.73 10.97
C THR A 174 53.38 22.75 11.37
N LYS A 175 54.52 22.75 10.67
CA LYS A 175 55.59 21.77 10.90
C LYS A 175 56.99 22.37 10.75
N THR A 176 57.91 21.85 11.56
CA THR A 176 59.36 22.05 11.50
C THR A 176 59.92 21.25 10.32
N LEU A 177 60.51 21.93 9.34
CA LEU A 177 61.08 21.31 8.15
C LEU A 177 62.56 20.98 8.40
N SER A 178 62.94 19.71 8.23
CA SER A 178 64.34 19.28 8.24
C SER A 178 64.91 19.36 6.84
N THR A 179 66.16 19.82 6.70
CA THR A 179 66.85 20.06 5.42
C THR A 179 67.35 18.80 4.72
N ASP A 180 67.18 17.63 5.32
CA ASP A 180 67.77 16.36 4.85
C ASP A 180 66.77 15.43 4.13
N MET A 181 65.52 15.87 3.93
CA MET A 181 64.53 15.04 3.24
C MET A 181 64.66 15.15 1.71
N ASP A 182 64.84 14.02 1.03
CA ASP A 182 64.82 13.88 -0.43
C ASP A 182 63.57 14.50 -1.07
N TYR A 183 62.46 14.49 -0.33
CA TYR A 183 61.21 15.10 -0.74
C TYR A 183 61.33 16.59 -1.07
N PHE A 184 62.27 17.35 -0.47
CA PHE A 184 62.48 18.79 -0.69
C PHE A 184 63.74 19.13 -1.51
N LYS A 185 64.32 18.14 -2.20
CA LYS A 185 65.55 18.31 -2.99
C LYS A 185 65.52 19.53 -3.93
N TYR A 186 64.38 19.80 -4.55
CA TYR A 186 64.20 20.92 -5.48
C TYR A 186 63.98 22.28 -4.81
N LEU A 187 63.70 22.32 -3.50
CA LEU A 187 63.53 23.55 -2.72
C LEU A 187 64.86 24.06 -2.14
N TYR A 188 65.78 23.15 -1.81
CA TYR A 188 67.06 23.47 -1.14
C TYR A 188 68.27 23.54 -2.09
N GLY A 189 68.14 23.09 -3.34
CA GLY A 189 69.22 23.12 -4.33
C GLY A 189 69.40 24.50 -5.00
N PRO A 190 70.57 25.17 -4.89
CA PRO A 190 70.80 26.52 -5.42
C PRO A 190 70.80 26.64 -6.96
N LYS A 191 70.63 25.52 -7.70
CA LYS A 191 70.54 25.48 -9.17
C LYS A 191 69.27 24.81 -9.71
N GLY A 192 68.29 24.45 -8.87
CA GLY A 192 67.03 23.86 -9.34
C GLY A 192 67.19 22.61 -10.21
N ARG A 193 68.18 21.76 -9.88
CA ARG A 193 68.47 20.47 -10.52
C ARG A 193 68.84 19.44 -9.45
#